data_AF-A0A2R6CQT9-F1
#
_entry.id   AF-A0A2R6CQT9-F1
#
_cell.length_a   1.000
_cell.length_b   1.000
_cell.length_c   1.000
_cell.angle_alpha   90.00
_cell.angle_beta   90.00
_cell.angle_gamma   90.00
#
_symmetry.space_group_name_H-M   'P 1'
#
loop_
_entity.id
_entity.type
_entity.pdbx_description
1 polymer ?
#
loop_
_entity_poly.entity_id
_entity_poly.type
_entity_poly.pdbx_seq_one_letter_code
_entity_poly.pdbx_strand_id
1 'polypeptide(L)'
;MSNHQKRLSVPKSWPVERKEETFTVKAGAGPHGESGVPLLIVLRDVLGYVDNRKEARYALNQDSVLINGKAVSDEERPVGMFDIVAFLEREEYYRVFPDEGGRLTLTPIDEDSADSKLGKIENKQYVPGGNVQLTLHDGQTLLVDEDSSYSGGDSLVVGNQDDEIVAHFEYEEGALVTAVAGSHAGQIGTIDEIQVTSGSSSNNVLVGQDGGDGFETVEEYVVVIDENFTDDSDGGESADESEPTADDETDESEPTAGDETDEDESTAGDETDEDETSEAEGDE
;
A
#
# COMPACT_ATOMS: atom_id res chain seq x y z
N MET A 1 21.04 25.31 -6.53
CA MET A 1 19.67 25.07 -6.03
C MET A 1 19.58 25.58 -4.59
N SER A 2 18.40 26.02 -4.13
CA SER A 2 18.19 26.45 -2.74
C SER A 2 18.12 25.22 -1.82
N ASN A 3 18.82 25.28 -0.69
CA ASN A 3 18.77 24.24 0.36
C ASN A 3 17.59 24.45 1.34
N HIS A 4 16.72 25.42 1.08
CA HIS A 4 15.62 25.80 1.97
C HIS A 4 14.27 25.65 1.26
N GLN A 5 13.29 25.10 1.97
CA GLN A 5 11.90 24.99 1.56
C GLN A 5 11.00 25.76 2.52
N LYS A 6 10.20 26.71 2.01
CA LYS A 6 9.17 27.39 2.83
C LYS A 6 7.93 26.48 2.94
N ARG A 7 7.30 26.44 4.12
CA ARG A 7 6.06 25.67 4.33
C ARG A 7 4.92 26.15 3.45
N LEU A 8 4.84 27.45 3.18
CA LEU A 8 3.82 28.00 2.28
C LEU A 8 3.94 27.49 0.83
N SER A 9 5.15 27.14 0.38
CA SER A 9 5.44 26.75 -1.00
C SER A 9 5.58 25.24 -1.21
N VAL A 10 5.26 24.40 -0.22
CA VAL A 10 5.28 22.94 -0.40
C VAL A 10 4.15 22.49 -1.35
N PRO A 11 4.27 21.31 -1.98
CA PRO A 11 3.17 20.67 -2.71
C PRO A 11 1.92 20.49 -1.85
N LYS A 12 0.74 20.48 -2.47
CA LYS A 12 -0.54 20.27 -1.74
C LYS A 12 -0.68 18.84 -1.21
N SER A 13 0.00 17.91 -1.86
CA SER A 13 0.05 16.49 -1.47
C SER A 13 0.73 16.24 -0.13
N TRP A 14 1.57 17.18 0.35
CA TRP A 14 2.27 16.99 1.61
C TRP A 14 1.31 17.20 2.80
N PRO A 15 1.24 16.24 3.74
CA PRO A 15 0.41 16.32 4.94
C PRO A 15 1.07 17.24 5.99
N VAL A 16 1.13 18.54 5.69
CA VAL A 16 1.86 19.53 6.49
C VAL A 16 1.03 20.79 6.71
N GLU A 17 0.98 21.27 7.95
CA GLU A 17 0.38 22.55 8.29
C GLU A 17 1.24 23.73 7.79
N ARG A 18 0.73 24.50 6.82
CA ARG A 18 1.55 25.50 6.11
C ARG A 18 1.83 26.80 6.88
N LYS A 19 1.09 27.05 7.97
CA LYS A 19 1.05 28.35 8.67
C LYS A 19 1.64 28.33 10.08
N GLU A 20 1.99 27.16 10.61
CA GLU A 20 2.61 27.07 11.94
C GLU A 20 4.05 27.58 11.91
N GLU A 21 4.82 27.13 10.93
CA GLU A 21 6.25 27.41 10.83
C GLU A 21 6.63 28.03 9.48
N THR A 22 7.77 28.72 9.43
CA THR A 22 8.22 29.37 8.17
C THR A 22 8.83 28.37 7.19
N PHE A 23 9.61 27.42 7.70
CA PHE A 23 10.42 26.49 6.90
C PHE A 23 10.06 25.04 7.20
N THR A 24 10.29 24.19 6.21
CA THR A 24 10.26 22.74 6.37
C THR A 24 11.45 22.11 5.65
N VAL A 25 11.58 20.80 5.79
CA VAL A 25 12.56 20.00 5.06
C VAL A 25 12.23 20.00 3.58
N LYS A 26 13.26 20.15 2.75
CA LYS A 26 13.14 19.98 1.31
C LYS A 26 13.28 18.50 1.00
N ALA A 27 12.46 17.97 0.10
CA ALA A 27 12.68 16.64 -0.44
C ALA A 27 14.05 16.59 -1.13
N GLY A 28 14.84 15.59 -0.75
CA GLY A 28 16.13 15.30 -1.36
C GLY A 28 15.98 14.82 -2.80
N ALA A 29 17.11 14.62 -3.47
CA ALA A 29 17.11 13.89 -4.73
C ALA A 29 16.89 12.40 -4.43
N GLY A 30 15.93 11.77 -5.08
CA GLY A 30 15.59 10.38 -4.83
C GLY A 30 14.32 9.97 -5.57
N PRO A 31 13.78 8.79 -5.24
CA PRO A 31 12.49 8.31 -5.76
C PRO A 31 11.40 9.37 -5.62
N HIS A 32 10.50 9.51 -6.60
CA HIS A 32 9.39 10.50 -6.56
C HIS A 32 9.79 11.99 -6.52
N GLY A 33 11.08 12.33 -6.41
CA GLY A 33 11.61 13.70 -6.52
C GLY A 33 10.90 14.72 -5.62
N GLU A 34 10.45 15.84 -6.20
CA GLU A 34 9.76 16.91 -5.47
C GLU A 34 8.28 16.59 -5.17
N SER A 35 7.73 15.54 -5.79
CA SER A 35 6.36 15.07 -5.54
C SER A 35 6.27 14.24 -4.26
N GLY A 36 7.35 13.53 -3.91
CA GLY A 36 7.47 12.75 -2.68
C GLY A 36 7.54 13.61 -1.42
N VAL A 37 7.07 13.05 -0.32
CA VAL A 37 7.12 13.64 1.02
C VAL A 37 8.41 13.20 1.70
N PRO A 38 9.22 14.11 2.27
CA PRO A 38 10.41 13.75 3.03
C PRO A 38 10.06 12.82 4.19
N LEU A 39 10.88 11.80 4.40
CA LEU A 39 10.69 10.84 5.50
C LEU A 39 10.55 11.51 6.87
N LEU A 40 11.25 12.61 7.13
CA LEU A 40 11.06 13.37 8.38
C LEU A 40 9.60 13.81 8.60
N ILE A 41 8.91 14.24 7.53
CA ILE A 41 7.53 14.70 7.62
C ILE A 41 6.60 13.54 7.93
N VAL A 42 6.84 12.37 7.32
CA VAL A 42 6.09 11.15 7.62
C VAL A 42 6.24 10.78 9.09
N LEU A 43 7.47 10.74 9.60
CA LEU A 43 7.74 10.35 10.99
C LEU A 43 7.21 11.36 12.03
N ARG A 44 7.30 12.66 11.75
CA ARG A 44 6.94 13.71 12.72
C ARG A 44 5.51 14.21 12.56
N ASP A 45 5.13 14.64 11.36
CA ASP A 45 3.87 15.35 11.14
C ASP A 45 2.70 14.36 10.87
N VAL A 46 2.97 13.14 10.36
CA VAL A 46 1.94 12.11 10.11
C VAL A 46 1.83 11.12 11.26
N LEU A 47 2.92 10.41 11.58
CA LEU A 47 2.92 9.35 12.60
C LEU A 47 3.15 9.87 14.03
N GLY A 48 3.82 11.01 14.18
CA GLY A 48 4.14 11.57 15.49
C GLY A 48 5.13 10.72 16.32
N TYR A 49 5.96 9.89 15.68
CA TYR A 49 6.93 9.02 16.35
C TYR A 49 8.16 9.76 16.85
N VAL A 50 8.40 10.96 16.30
CA VAL A 50 9.54 11.81 16.63
C VAL A 50 9.06 13.26 16.72
N ASP A 51 9.62 14.04 17.65
CA ASP A 51 9.28 15.45 17.80
C ASP A 51 10.20 16.33 16.95
N ASN A 52 11.44 15.89 16.73
CA ASN A 52 12.46 16.69 16.05
C ASN A 52 13.38 15.89 15.12
N ARG A 53 14.10 16.62 14.26
CA ARG A 53 15.00 16.04 13.25
C ARG A 53 16.12 15.18 13.86
N LYS A 54 16.58 15.45 15.07
CA LYS A 54 17.66 14.67 15.68
C LYS A 54 17.17 13.27 16.07
N GLU A 55 15.95 13.17 16.59
CA GLU A 55 15.31 11.89 16.92
C GLU A 55 15.02 11.07 15.67
N ALA A 56 14.48 11.71 14.62
CA ALA A 56 14.30 11.05 13.33
C ALA A 56 15.61 10.47 12.81
N ARG A 57 16.67 11.28 12.78
CA ARG A 57 17.99 10.82 12.35
C ARG A 57 18.55 9.73 13.27
N TYR A 58 18.29 9.78 14.56
CA TYR A 58 18.68 8.71 15.47
C TYR A 58 18.00 7.41 15.01
N ALA A 59 16.67 7.35 15.02
CA ALA A 59 15.89 6.19 14.61
C ALA A 59 16.32 5.59 13.25
N LEU A 60 16.50 6.45 12.23
CA LEU A 60 16.93 6.03 10.90
C LEU A 60 18.35 5.42 10.88
N ASN A 61 19.27 5.87 11.75
CA ASN A 61 20.61 5.28 11.87
C ASN A 61 20.63 3.98 12.68
N GLN A 62 19.51 3.52 13.21
CA GLN A 62 19.37 2.20 13.83
C GLN A 62 18.86 1.14 12.85
N ASP A 63 18.69 1.49 11.57
CA ASP A 63 18.14 0.60 10.54
C ASP A 63 16.76 0.00 10.92
N SER A 64 16.01 0.70 11.78
CA SER A 64 14.69 0.30 12.28
C SER A 64 13.55 0.59 11.29
N VAL A 65 13.79 1.51 10.35
CA VAL A 65 12.82 1.94 9.34
C VAL A 65 13.30 1.49 7.97
N LEU A 66 12.49 0.67 7.30
CA LEU A 66 12.72 0.25 5.92
C LEU A 66 11.74 0.97 4.98
N ILE A 67 12.24 1.34 3.80
CA ILE A 67 11.40 1.79 2.69
C ILE A 67 11.59 0.79 1.55
N ASN A 68 10.50 0.15 1.13
CA ASN A 68 10.52 -0.90 0.09
C ASN A 68 11.59 -1.97 0.39
N GLY A 69 11.61 -2.48 1.63
CA GLY A 69 12.57 -3.49 2.10
C GLY A 69 14.01 -2.99 2.34
N LYS A 70 14.33 -1.71 2.08
CA LYS A 70 15.70 -1.18 2.19
C LYS A 70 15.81 -0.21 3.37
N ALA A 71 16.81 -0.41 4.24
CA ALA A 71 17.09 0.49 5.34
C ALA A 71 17.50 1.88 4.82
N VAL A 72 16.93 2.93 5.41
CA VAL A 72 17.16 4.32 4.98
C VAL A 72 17.69 5.14 6.14
N SER A 73 18.83 5.78 5.92
CA SER A 73 19.44 6.69 6.90
C SER A 73 19.14 8.17 6.65
N ASP A 74 18.70 8.54 5.44
CA ASP A 74 18.48 9.92 5.02
C ASP A 74 17.06 10.39 5.32
N GLU A 75 16.92 11.33 6.26
CA GLU A 75 15.62 11.88 6.64
C GLU A 75 14.97 12.78 5.56
N GLU A 76 15.75 13.22 4.56
CA GLU A 76 15.27 14.04 3.45
C GLU A 76 14.81 13.17 2.27
N ARG A 77 14.98 11.85 2.35
CA ARG A 77 14.57 10.92 1.29
C ARG A 77 13.07 11.11 1.00
N PRO A 78 12.71 11.42 -0.26
CA PRO A 78 11.31 11.45 -0.68
C PRO A 78 10.70 10.05 -0.65
N VAL A 79 9.55 9.95 0.01
CA VAL A 79 8.63 8.80 0.00
C VAL A 79 7.42 9.21 -0.82
N GLY A 80 7.00 8.37 -1.76
CA GLY A 80 5.89 8.68 -2.65
C GLY A 80 4.86 7.58 -2.73
N MET A 81 4.04 7.63 -3.79
CA MET A 81 2.91 6.73 -3.95
C MET A 81 3.36 5.26 -3.97
N PHE A 82 2.57 4.39 -3.36
CA PHE A 82 2.79 2.94 -3.29
C PHE A 82 4.09 2.49 -2.61
N ASP A 83 4.91 3.42 -2.09
CA ASP A 83 6.03 3.04 -1.24
C ASP A 83 5.51 2.38 0.04
N ILE A 84 6.24 1.37 0.49
CA ILE A 84 5.99 0.65 1.73
C ILE A 84 6.98 1.15 2.77
N VAL A 85 6.46 1.61 3.90
CA VAL A 85 7.21 2.03 5.08
C VAL A 85 7.02 0.99 6.16
N ALA A 86 8.09 0.29 6.53
CA ALA A 86 8.07 -0.75 7.55
C ALA A 86 8.87 -0.32 8.78
N PHE A 87 8.32 -0.59 9.97
CA PHE A 87 8.96 -0.35 11.27
C PHE A 87 9.20 -1.67 11.98
N LEU A 88 10.44 -2.19 11.87
CA LEU A 88 10.79 -3.54 12.31
C LEU A 88 10.61 -3.76 13.81
N GLU A 89 10.94 -2.76 14.64
CA GLU A 89 10.82 -2.87 16.10
C GLU A 89 9.37 -2.85 16.60
N ARG A 90 8.45 -2.41 15.74
CA ARG A 90 7.03 -2.23 16.07
C ARG A 90 6.12 -3.22 15.34
N GLU A 91 6.66 -3.97 14.39
CA GLU A 91 5.90 -4.87 13.50
C GLU A 91 4.75 -4.12 12.81
N GLU A 92 4.99 -2.86 12.46
CA GLU A 92 4.03 -1.98 11.79
C GLU A 92 4.44 -1.74 10.34
N TYR A 93 3.52 -1.97 9.41
CA TYR A 93 3.73 -1.81 7.98
C TYR A 93 2.68 -0.86 7.40
N TYR A 94 3.13 0.07 6.56
CA TYR A 94 2.26 1.07 5.96
C TYR A 94 2.52 1.19 4.47
N ARG A 95 1.45 1.28 3.68
CA ARG A 95 1.48 1.67 2.27
C ARG A 95 1.12 3.13 2.12
N VAL A 96 1.88 3.87 1.32
CA VAL A 96 1.57 5.25 0.99
C VAL A 96 0.51 5.29 -0.12
N PHE A 97 -0.63 5.92 0.16
CA PHE A 97 -1.76 6.01 -0.76
C PHE A 97 -2.30 7.45 -0.80
N PRO A 98 -2.96 7.92 -1.88
CA PRO A 98 -3.59 9.23 -1.89
C PRO A 98 -4.94 9.16 -1.18
N ASP A 99 -5.17 10.08 -0.26
CA ASP A 99 -6.48 10.31 0.35
C ASP A 99 -7.37 11.20 -0.54
N GLU A 100 -8.67 11.25 -0.26
CA GLU A 100 -9.62 12.14 -0.89
C GLU A 100 -9.18 13.61 -0.79
N GLY A 101 -8.78 14.19 -1.92
CA GLY A 101 -8.19 15.54 -1.98
C GLY A 101 -6.68 15.56 -2.22
N GLY A 102 -6.08 14.39 -2.45
CA GLY A 102 -4.74 14.22 -3.01
C GLY A 102 -3.60 14.43 -2.03
N ARG A 103 -3.86 14.33 -0.72
CA ARG A 103 -2.82 14.28 0.31
C ARG A 103 -2.31 12.86 0.43
N LEU A 104 -1.01 12.69 0.61
CA LEU A 104 -0.47 11.36 0.91
C LEU A 104 -0.85 10.98 2.34
N THR A 105 -1.45 9.81 2.48
CA THR A 105 -1.77 9.16 3.75
C THR A 105 -1.05 7.82 3.84
N LEU A 106 -1.03 7.26 5.04
CA LEU A 106 -0.48 5.93 5.32
C LEU A 106 -1.65 4.99 5.62
N THR A 107 -1.80 3.96 4.79
CA THR A 107 -2.74 2.87 5.03
C THR A 107 -1.98 1.71 5.69
N PRO A 108 -2.40 1.23 6.86
CA PRO A 108 -1.78 0.06 7.48
C PRO A 108 -1.97 -1.17 6.60
N ILE A 109 -0.97 -2.04 6.55
CA ILE A 109 -1.00 -3.31 5.82
C ILE A 109 -0.40 -4.41 6.70
N ASP A 110 -0.67 -5.66 6.35
CA ASP A 110 -0.01 -6.83 6.91
C ASP A 110 1.44 -6.99 6.40
N GLU A 111 2.22 -7.84 7.10
CA GLU A 111 3.61 -8.12 6.78
C GLU A 111 3.79 -8.76 5.39
N ASP A 112 2.90 -9.70 5.03
CA ASP A 112 2.96 -10.39 3.74
C ASP A 112 2.75 -9.39 2.57
N SER A 113 1.78 -8.49 2.71
CA SER A 113 1.54 -7.38 1.77
C SER A 113 2.68 -6.36 1.72
N ALA A 114 3.56 -6.34 2.73
CA ALA A 114 4.71 -5.43 2.80
C ALA A 114 5.93 -5.94 2.00
N ASP A 115 5.94 -7.21 1.60
CA ASP A 115 7.05 -7.81 0.84
C ASP A 115 7.08 -7.40 -0.63
N SER A 116 5.98 -6.87 -1.17
CA SER A 116 5.89 -6.44 -2.55
C SER A 116 5.14 -5.12 -2.70
N LYS A 117 5.55 -4.31 -3.67
CA LYS A 117 4.94 -3.00 -3.94
C LYS A 117 4.37 -2.90 -5.34
N LEU A 118 3.41 -2.01 -5.52
CA LEU A 118 2.85 -1.68 -6.82
C LEU A 118 3.71 -0.62 -7.53
N GLY A 119 3.97 -0.81 -8.81
CA GLY A 119 4.70 0.11 -9.66
C GLY A 119 4.06 0.26 -11.03
N LYS A 120 3.56 1.47 -11.35
CA LYS A 120 3.15 1.83 -12.72
C LYS A 120 4.36 1.98 -13.64
N ILE A 121 4.27 1.43 -14.85
CA ILE A 121 5.26 1.57 -15.92
C ILE A 121 5.09 2.92 -16.60
N GLU A 122 6.04 3.82 -16.39
CA GLU A 122 6.07 5.15 -17.00
C GLU A 122 6.78 5.16 -18.36
N ASN A 123 7.78 4.29 -18.54
CA ASN A 123 8.56 4.25 -19.76
C ASN A 123 9.07 2.84 -20.09
N LYS A 124 9.10 2.51 -21.38
CA LYS A 124 9.62 1.26 -21.93
C LYS A 124 10.70 1.60 -22.97
N GLN A 125 11.92 1.13 -22.76
CA GLN A 125 13.05 1.43 -23.64
C GLN A 125 13.87 0.19 -23.98
N TYR A 126 14.18 0.00 -25.26
CA TYR A 126 15.13 -1.02 -25.71
C TYR A 126 16.56 -0.65 -25.30
N VAL A 127 17.27 -1.59 -24.68
CA VAL A 127 18.65 -1.41 -24.23
C VAL A 127 19.62 -2.29 -25.03
N PRO A 128 20.90 -1.89 -25.17
CA PRO A 128 21.90 -2.74 -25.81
C PRO A 128 21.98 -4.10 -25.11
N GLY A 129 21.86 -5.18 -25.89
CA GLY A 129 21.80 -6.55 -25.35
C GLY A 129 20.52 -7.31 -25.72
N GLY A 130 19.54 -6.64 -26.34
CA GLY A 130 18.29 -7.27 -26.78
C GLY A 130 17.21 -7.33 -25.70
N ASN A 131 17.48 -6.72 -24.53
CA ASN A 131 16.52 -6.62 -23.44
C ASN A 131 15.76 -5.29 -23.53
N VAL A 132 14.65 -5.24 -22.80
CA VAL A 132 13.86 -4.04 -22.61
C VAL A 132 13.95 -3.59 -21.15
N GLN A 133 14.13 -2.30 -20.95
CA GLN A 133 14.11 -1.66 -19.64
C GLN A 133 12.73 -1.04 -19.41
N LEU A 134 12.08 -1.45 -18.33
CA LEU A 134 10.89 -0.82 -17.79
C LEU A 134 11.32 0.19 -16.72
N THR A 135 10.83 1.41 -16.80
CA THR A 135 11.03 2.43 -15.78
C THR A 135 9.71 2.66 -15.06
N LEU A 136 9.71 2.46 -13.76
CA LEU A 136 8.55 2.64 -12.89
C LEU A 136 8.46 4.10 -12.41
N HIS A 137 7.28 4.48 -11.92
CA HIS A 137 6.98 5.83 -11.44
C HIS A 137 7.87 6.34 -10.28
N ASP A 138 8.39 5.44 -9.45
CA ASP A 138 9.33 5.74 -8.38
C ASP A 138 10.80 5.87 -8.87
N GLY A 139 11.03 5.63 -10.16
CA GLY A 139 12.35 5.65 -10.79
C GLY A 139 13.10 4.32 -10.74
N GLN A 140 12.50 3.25 -10.17
CA GLN A 140 13.07 1.90 -10.27
C GLN A 140 13.08 1.42 -11.73
N THR A 141 14.11 0.66 -12.09
CA THR A 141 14.25 0.12 -13.44
C THR A 141 14.36 -1.39 -13.40
N LEU A 142 13.52 -2.07 -14.20
CA LEU A 142 13.51 -3.52 -14.34
C LEU A 142 13.98 -3.89 -15.75
N LEU A 143 14.75 -4.97 -15.87
CA LEU A 143 15.16 -5.53 -17.16
C LEU A 143 14.35 -6.77 -17.46
N VAL A 144 13.73 -6.79 -18.62
CA VAL A 144 12.88 -7.88 -19.11
C VAL A 144 13.29 -8.27 -20.53
N ASP A 145 12.93 -9.47 -20.94
CA ASP A 145 13.13 -9.92 -22.33
C ASP A 145 12.24 -9.12 -23.29
N GLU A 146 12.65 -9.02 -24.56
CA GLU A 146 11.92 -8.31 -25.62
C GLU A 146 10.49 -8.83 -25.82
N ASP A 147 10.29 -10.13 -25.64
CA ASP A 147 9.02 -10.81 -25.87
C ASP A 147 8.01 -10.64 -24.70
N SER A 148 8.34 -9.81 -23.70
CA SER A 148 7.45 -9.56 -22.55
C SER A 148 6.24 -8.68 -22.93
N SER A 149 5.08 -9.05 -22.40
CA SER A 149 3.77 -8.43 -22.66
C SER A 149 3.56 -7.07 -21.97
N TYR A 150 4.53 -6.56 -21.23
CA TYR A 150 4.40 -5.33 -20.45
C TYR A 150 4.32 -4.08 -21.33
N SER A 151 3.31 -3.25 -21.11
CA SER A 151 3.06 -2.01 -21.84
C SER A 151 3.19 -0.78 -20.94
N GLY A 152 3.35 0.40 -21.53
CA GLY A 152 3.33 1.65 -20.76
C GLY A 152 1.93 1.90 -20.21
N GLY A 153 1.83 2.35 -18.96
CA GLY A 153 0.55 2.52 -18.25
C GLY A 153 0.16 1.33 -17.37
N ASP A 154 0.65 0.13 -17.70
CA ASP A 154 0.41 -1.07 -16.89
C ASP A 154 1.02 -0.92 -15.50
N SER A 155 0.48 -1.69 -14.54
CA SER A 155 0.98 -1.74 -13.17
C SER A 155 1.55 -3.11 -12.85
N LEU A 156 2.69 -3.14 -12.18
CA LEU A 156 3.41 -4.35 -11.80
C LEU A 156 3.49 -4.45 -10.28
N VAL A 157 3.30 -5.65 -9.75
CA VAL A 157 3.67 -5.95 -8.36
C VAL A 157 5.08 -6.49 -8.36
N VAL A 158 5.98 -5.82 -7.64
CA VAL A 158 7.42 -6.09 -7.64
C VAL A 158 7.86 -6.46 -6.23
N GLY A 159 8.56 -7.59 -6.09
CA GLY A 159 9.17 -8.02 -4.84
C GLY A 159 10.23 -7.03 -4.35
N ASN A 160 10.19 -6.66 -3.08
CA ASN A 160 11.10 -5.66 -2.51
C ASN A 160 12.55 -6.17 -2.37
N GLN A 161 12.75 -7.50 -2.33
CA GLN A 161 14.03 -8.14 -2.02
C GLN A 161 14.80 -8.56 -3.28
N ASP A 162 14.10 -9.20 -4.21
CA ASP A 162 14.64 -9.82 -5.43
C ASP A 162 14.35 -9.04 -6.72
N ASP A 163 13.51 -8.00 -6.64
CA ASP A 163 13.03 -7.20 -7.78
C ASP A 163 12.31 -8.07 -8.86
N GLU A 164 11.77 -9.24 -8.49
CA GLU A 164 10.95 -10.09 -9.37
C GLU A 164 9.53 -9.55 -9.53
N ILE A 165 8.96 -9.75 -10.72
CA ILE A 165 7.59 -9.35 -11.04
C ILE A 165 6.66 -10.48 -10.59
N VAL A 166 5.83 -10.19 -9.58
CA VAL A 166 4.88 -11.14 -8.99
C VAL A 166 3.56 -11.12 -9.73
N ALA A 167 3.09 -9.94 -10.12
CA ALA A 167 1.83 -9.76 -10.83
C ALA A 167 1.90 -8.61 -11.84
N HIS A 168 1.01 -8.64 -12.82
CA HIS A 168 0.88 -7.66 -13.89
C HIS A 168 -0.59 -7.33 -14.11
N PHE A 169 -0.91 -6.04 -14.06
CA PHE A 169 -2.23 -5.51 -14.31
C PHE A 169 -2.18 -4.62 -15.54
N GLU A 170 -2.90 -5.03 -16.58
CA GLU A 170 -2.96 -4.35 -17.88
C GLU A 170 -3.83 -3.09 -17.79
N TYR A 171 -3.38 -2.02 -18.43
CA TYR A 171 -4.14 -0.79 -18.55
C TYR A 171 -5.12 -0.88 -19.73
N GLU A 172 -6.35 -1.32 -19.45
CA GLU A 172 -7.41 -1.47 -20.44
C GLU A 172 -8.82 -1.14 -19.89
N GLU A 173 -9.82 -1.07 -20.77
CA GLU A 173 -11.23 -0.91 -20.37
C GLU A 173 -11.67 -2.08 -19.47
N GLY A 174 -12.33 -1.78 -18.36
CA GLY A 174 -12.70 -2.76 -17.33
C GLY A 174 -11.66 -2.96 -16.24
N ALA A 175 -10.48 -2.33 -16.32
CA ALA A 175 -9.48 -2.41 -15.25
C ALA A 175 -9.87 -1.53 -14.04
N LEU A 176 -9.61 -2.05 -12.83
CA LEU A 176 -9.76 -1.30 -11.58
C LEU A 176 -8.60 -0.31 -11.43
N VAL A 177 -8.92 0.94 -11.11
CA VAL A 177 -7.93 2.02 -11.07
C VAL A 177 -8.13 2.96 -9.90
N THR A 178 -7.04 3.59 -9.49
CA THR A 178 -7.06 4.74 -8.59
C THR A 178 -6.53 5.99 -9.30
N ALA A 179 -7.13 7.14 -9.00
CA ALA A 179 -6.60 8.43 -9.38
C ALA A 179 -5.54 8.87 -8.37
N VAL A 180 -4.28 9.01 -8.81
CA VAL A 180 -3.16 9.41 -7.93
C VAL A 180 -2.97 10.92 -7.82
N ALA A 181 -3.57 11.69 -8.73
CA ALA A 181 -3.43 13.14 -8.79
C ALA A 181 -4.68 13.82 -9.38
N GLY A 182 -4.70 15.15 -9.33
CA GLY A 182 -5.82 15.97 -9.81
C GLY A 182 -6.92 16.15 -8.77
N SER A 183 -8.09 16.59 -9.23
CA SER A 183 -9.25 16.85 -8.35
C SER A 183 -9.89 15.58 -7.81
N HIS A 184 -9.69 14.45 -8.50
CA HIS A 184 -10.24 13.14 -8.18
C HIS A 184 -9.23 12.25 -7.45
N ALA A 185 -8.10 12.80 -6.99
CA ALA A 185 -7.08 12.02 -6.30
C ALA A 185 -7.65 11.30 -5.07
N GLY A 186 -7.33 10.01 -4.94
CA GLY A 186 -7.86 9.09 -3.92
C GLY A 186 -9.12 8.33 -4.35
N GLN A 187 -9.79 8.75 -5.44
CA GLN A 187 -10.97 8.05 -5.94
C GLN A 187 -10.57 6.76 -6.68
N ILE A 188 -11.31 5.70 -6.40
CA ILE A 188 -11.16 4.37 -7.01
C ILE A 188 -12.38 4.08 -7.88
N GLY A 189 -12.18 3.42 -9.01
CA GLY A 189 -13.25 2.99 -9.89
C GLY A 189 -12.75 2.13 -11.04
N THR A 190 -13.62 1.79 -11.97
CA THR A 190 -13.31 0.95 -13.13
C THR A 190 -13.23 1.79 -14.39
N ILE A 191 -12.27 1.54 -15.28
CA ILE A 191 -12.17 2.26 -16.56
C ILE A 191 -13.38 1.89 -17.44
N ASP A 192 -14.18 2.89 -17.80
CA ASP A 192 -15.29 2.75 -18.76
C ASP A 192 -14.81 2.96 -20.21
N GLU A 193 -14.01 3.99 -20.45
CA GLU A 193 -13.55 4.37 -21.80
C GLU A 193 -12.19 5.09 -21.73
N ILE A 194 -11.28 4.73 -22.65
CA ILE A 194 -10.01 5.44 -22.87
C ILE A 194 -10.12 6.30 -24.12
N GLN A 195 -10.23 7.63 -23.94
CA GLN A 195 -10.41 8.58 -25.04
C GLN A 195 -9.06 9.02 -25.62
N VAL A 196 -8.59 8.25 -26.61
CA VAL A 196 -7.34 8.54 -27.31
C VAL A 196 -7.51 9.74 -28.24
N THR A 197 -6.88 10.86 -27.89
CA THR A 197 -6.88 12.06 -28.70
C THR A 197 -5.61 12.14 -29.54
N SER A 198 -5.75 12.32 -30.85
CA SER A 198 -4.61 12.56 -31.73
C SER A 198 -3.95 13.91 -31.41
N GLY A 199 -2.86 13.89 -30.64
CA GLY A 199 -2.15 15.09 -30.22
C GLY A 199 -1.02 14.79 -29.24
N SER A 200 -0.44 15.86 -28.69
CA SER A 200 0.55 15.78 -27.60
C SER A 200 -0.06 16.00 -26.22
N SER A 201 -1.36 16.26 -26.16
CA SER A 201 -2.10 16.33 -24.89
C SER A 201 -2.30 14.92 -24.35
N SER A 202 -2.28 14.77 -23.03
CA SER A 202 -2.60 13.52 -22.35
C SER A 202 -3.99 13.04 -22.76
N ASN A 203 -4.16 11.73 -22.91
CA ASN A 203 -5.47 11.12 -23.18
C ASN A 203 -6.37 11.24 -21.95
N ASN A 204 -7.68 11.31 -22.19
CA ASN A 204 -8.67 11.31 -21.12
C ASN A 204 -9.13 9.88 -20.84
N VAL A 205 -9.50 9.63 -19.58
CA VAL A 205 -9.98 8.34 -19.09
C VAL A 205 -11.26 8.60 -18.32
N LEU A 206 -12.31 7.89 -18.70
CA LEU A 206 -13.59 7.91 -17.99
C LEU A 206 -13.59 6.72 -17.04
N VAL A 207 -13.83 7.00 -15.77
CA VAL A 207 -13.81 6.00 -14.69
C VAL A 207 -15.18 5.96 -14.03
N GLY A 208 -15.82 4.80 -14.10
CA GLY A 208 -17.08 4.51 -13.42
C GLY A 208 -16.85 4.14 -11.95
N GLN A 209 -17.78 4.52 -11.07
CA GLN A 209 -17.76 4.15 -9.66
C GLN A 209 -19.07 3.49 -9.26
N ASP A 210 -19.02 2.47 -8.40
CA ASP A 210 -20.22 1.84 -7.86
C ASP A 210 -20.98 2.82 -6.94
N GLY A 211 -22.21 3.14 -7.31
CA GLY A 211 -23.11 3.97 -6.49
C GLY A 211 -22.99 5.49 -6.65
N GLY A 212 -22.18 5.99 -7.60
CA GLY A 212 -21.96 7.42 -7.84
C GLY A 212 -21.94 7.83 -9.32
N ASP A 213 -21.82 9.13 -9.57
CA ASP A 213 -21.42 9.64 -10.88
C ASP A 213 -19.91 9.41 -11.03
N GLY A 214 -19.50 8.70 -12.08
CA GLY A 214 -18.08 8.50 -12.39
C GLY A 214 -17.32 9.81 -12.64
N PHE A 215 -16.01 9.72 -12.83
CA PHE A 215 -15.15 10.88 -13.06
C PHE A 215 -14.32 10.79 -14.35
N GLU A 216 -13.92 11.96 -14.85
CA GLU A 216 -13.03 12.09 -16.00
C GLU A 216 -11.68 12.61 -15.51
N THR A 217 -10.60 11.91 -15.86
CA THR A 217 -9.23 12.31 -15.54
C THR A 217 -8.30 12.09 -16.73
N VAL A 218 -7.03 12.44 -16.58
CA VAL A 218 -6.00 12.17 -17.59
C VAL A 218 -5.29 10.85 -17.30
N GLU A 219 -4.88 10.14 -18.35
CA GLU A 219 -4.16 8.86 -18.30
C GLU A 219 -2.93 8.86 -17.37
N GLU A 220 -2.22 9.98 -17.29
CA GLU A 220 -1.07 10.15 -16.39
C GLU A 220 -1.45 9.94 -14.92
N TYR A 221 -2.66 10.34 -14.52
CA TYR A 221 -3.12 10.30 -13.13
C TYR A 221 -3.76 8.97 -12.75
N VAL A 222 -3.92 8.04 -13.69
CA VAL A 222 -4.55 6.75 -13.45
C VAL A 222 -3.49 5.71 -13.18
N VAL A 223 -3.66 4.93 -12.12
CA VAL A 223 -2.83 3.74 -11.83
C VAL A 223 -3.75 2.55 -11.69
N VAL A 224 -3.42 1.46 -12.38
CA VAL A 224 -4.16 0.20 -12.30
C VAL A 224 -3.83 -0.47 -10.98
N ILE A 225 -4.86 -0.82 -10.23
CA ILE A 225 -4.75 -1.47 -8.93
C ILE A 225 -5.55 -2.78 -8.95
N ASP A 226 -5.33 -3.57 -7.92
CA ASP A 226 -6.08 -4.80 -7.67
C ASP A 226 -7.02 -4.62 -6.47
N GLU A 227 -7.94 -5.56 -6.28
CA GLU A 227 -8.90 -5.58 -5.15
C GLU A 227 -8.16 -5.61 -3.80
N ASN A 228 -6.94 -6.18 -3.76
CA ASN A 228 -6.06 -6.15 -2.59
C ASN A 228 -5.54 -4.74 -2.21
N PHE A 229 -5.89 -3.71 -2.98
CA PHE A 229 -5.54 -2.31 -2.72
C PHE A 229 -6.76 -1.44 -2.37
N THR A 230 -7.96 -2.02 -2.38
CA THR A 230 -9.20 -1.34 -1.98
C THR A 230 -9.51 -1.74 -0.54
N ASP A 231 -8.88 -1.08 0.43
CA ASP A 231 -9.30 -1.24 1.82
C ASP A 231 -10.64 -0.51 1.98
N ASP A 232 -11.72 -1.27 2.14
CA ASP A 232 -13.07 -0.78 2.38
C ASP A 232 -13.04 0.32 3.46
N SER A 233 -13.30 1.56 3.05
CA SER A 233 -13.49 2.69 3.97
C SER A 233 -14.80 2.59 4.77
N ASP A 234 -15.45 1.43 4.80
CA ASP A 234 -16.62 1.13 5.61
C ASP A 234 -16.34 -0.10 6.46
N GLY A 235 -16.22 0.11 7.77
CA GLY A 235 -16.01 -0.96 8.75
C GLY A 235 -17.04 -2.07 8.59
N GLY A 236 -16.57 -3.24 8.17
CA GLY A 236 -17.35 -4.45 8.04
C GLY A 236 -16.42 -5.66 8.00
N GLU A 237 -16.36 -6.38 9.11
CA GLU A 237 -15.69 -7.67 9.25
C GLU A 237 -15.98 -8.58 8.05
N SER A 238 -14.93 -9.03 7.36
CA SER A 238 -15.04 -10.23 6.50
C SER A 238 -14.17 -11.33 7.08
N ALA A 239 -14.90 -12.30 7.64
CA ALA A 239 -14.40 -13.56 8.13
C ALA A 239 -13.91 -14.42 6.96
N ASP A 240 -12.74 -15.03 7.17
CA ASP A 240 -12.24 -16.18 6.43
C ASP A 240 -13.27 -17.32 6.55
N GLU A 241 -13.95 -17.65 5.45
CA GLU A 241 -14.67 -18.91 5.32
C GLU A 241 -14.19 -19.63 4.05
N SER A 242 -13.11 -20.38 4.23
CA SER A 242 -12.72 -21.44 3.32
C SER A 242 -13.64 -22.66 3.54
N GLU A 243 -14.69 -22.80 2.72
CA GLU A 243 -15.52 -24.01 2.73
C GLU A 243 -14.93 -25.10 1.80
N PRO A 244 -14.75 -26.34 2.30
CA PRO A 244 -14.33 -27.48 1.50
C PRO A 244 -15.51 -28.08 0.74
N THR A 245 -15.26 -28.48 -0.51
CA THR A 245 -16.20 -29.23 -1.34
C THR A 245 -16.33 -30.67 -0.86
N ALA A 246 -17.56 -31.12 -0.62
CA ALA A 246 -17.92 -32.53 -0.59
C ALA A 246 -19.34 -32.73 -1.14
N ASP A 247 -19.42 -33.56 -2.17
CA ASP A 247 -20.62 -34.20 -2.71
C ASP A 247 -21.57 -34.74 -1.63
N ASP A 248 -22.89 -34.62 -1.81
CA ASP A 248 -23.75 -35.78 -2.14
C ASP A 248 -25.20 -35.32 -2.38
N GLU A 249 -25.88 -36.07 -3.24
CA GLU A 249 -27.21 -35.78 -3.76
C GLU A 249 -28.35 -36.02 -2.77
N THR A 250 -29.42 -35.27 -2.99
CA THR A 250 -30.76 -35.40 -2.39
C THR A 250 -31.34 -36.81 -2.50
N ASP A 251 -31.83 -37.36 -1.38
CA ASP A 251 -32.92 -38.34 -1.37
C ASP A 251 -34.01 -37.92 -0.38
N GLU A 252 -35.25 -38.15 -0.78
CA GLU A 252 -36.46 -37.59 -0.22
C GLU A 252 -36.91 -38.31 1.06
N SER A 253 -37.59 -37.53 1.89
CA SER A 253 -38.32 -37.93 3.08
C SER A 253 -39.40 -39.00 2.85
N GLU A 254 -39.44 -40.03 3.71
CA GLU A 254 -40.68 -40.50 4.35
C GLU A 254 -40.41 -41.01 5.79
N PRO A 255 -41.36 -40.85 6.75
CA PRO A 255 -41.11 -41.06 8.17
C PRO A 255 -41.64 -42.40 8.69
N THR A 256 -40.93 -43.05 9.62
CA THR A 256 -41.53 -44.06 10.51
C THR A 256 -41.01 -43.95 11.94
N ALA A 257 -41.96 -44.12 12.85
CA ALA A 257 -41.94 -43.97 14.30
C ALA A 257 -40.94 -44.87 15.08
N GLY A 258 -40.71 -44.46 16.34
CA GLY A 258 -40.16 -45.28 17.42
C GLY A 258 -39.22 -44.42 18.27
N ASP A 259 -39.58 -43.94 19.47
CA ASP A 259 -39.61 -44.74 20.72
C ASP A 259 -38.17 -45.18 21.04
N GLU A 260 -37.53 -44.87 22.15
CA GLU A 260 -37.88 -44.41 23.48
C GLU A 260 -36.52 -44.17 24.19
N THR A 261 -36.48 -43.35 25.26
CA THR A 261 -35.69 -43.57 26.50
C THR A 261 -34.16 -43.82 26.41
N ASP A 262 -33.31 -43.41 27.33
CA ASP A 262 -33.42 -42.83 28.65
C ASP A 262 -31.99 -42.47 29.07
N GLU A 263 -31.90 -41.63 30.09
CA GLU A 263 -30.94 -41.77 31.21
C GLU A 263 -29.44 -41.57 30.90
N ASP A 264 -28.90 -40.46 31.39
CA ASP A 264 -28.26 -40.35 32.72
C ASP A 264 -26.80 -40.85 32.63
N GLU A 265 -25.82 -40.31 33.33
CA GLU A 265 -25.84 -39.59 34.58
C GLU A 265 -24.43 -39.00 34.72
N SER A 266 -24.33 -37.89 35.47
CA SER A 266 -23.29 -37.68 36.51
C SER A 266 -21.82 -37.50 36.05
N THR A 267 -20.90 -36.84 36.74
CA THR A 267 -20.78 -36.04 37.97
C THR A 267 -19.27 -35.75 38.03
N ALA A 268 -18.84 -34.49 37.97
CA ALA A 268 -18.38 -33.68 39.11
C ALA A 268 -17.07 -34.15 39.80
N GLY A 269 -16.24 -33.17 40.15
CA GLY A 269 -15.00 -33.33 40.93
C GLY A 269 -13.87 -32.50 40.28
N ASP A 270 -13.65 -31.22 40.56
CA ASP A 270 -13.19 -30.65 41.86
C ASP A 270 -11.77 -31.19 42.18
N GLU A 271 -10.72 -30.44 42.49
CA GLU A 271 -10.58 -29.11 43.06
C GLU A 271 -9.10 -28.65 42.88
N THR A 272 -8.82 -27.47 43.44
CA THR A 272 -7.68 -26.54 43.38
C THR A 272 -6.35 -26.99 44.02
N ASP A 273 -5.27 -26.26 43.71
CA ASP A 273 -4.46 -25.44 44.66
C ASP A 273 -3.05 -25.16 44.08
N GLU A 274 -2.71 -23.89 43.85
CA GLU A 274 -1.84 -23.01 44.67
C GLU A 274 -0.34 -23.38 44.55
N ASP A 275 0.46 -22.56 43.86
CA ASP A 275 1.19 -21.37 44.34
C ASP A 275 2.62 -21.76 44.80
N GLU A 276 3.65 -21.09 44.28
CA GLU A 276 4.84 -20.73 45.07
C GLU A 276 5.80 -19.83 44.26
N THR A 277 5.95 -18.62 44.79
CA THR A 277 6.99 -17.63 44.55
C THR A 277 8.37 -18.07 45.05
N SER A 278 9.46 -17.63 44.42
CA SER A 278 10.73 -17.42 45.13
C SER A 278 11.57 -16.30 44.50
N GLU A 279 11.81 -15.26 45.28
CA GLU A 279 12.88 -14.27 45.11
C GLU A 279 14.25 -14.88 45.49
N ALA A 280 15.35 -14.42 44.89
CA ALA A 280 16.66 -14.32 45.54
C ALA A 280 17.63 -13.39 44.79
N GLU A 281 18.26 -12.53 45.58
CA GLU A 281 19.23 -11.48 45.25
C GLU A 281 20.65 -12.01 44.91
N GLY A 282 21.54 -11.14 44.39
CA GLY A 282 22.99 -11.41 44.44
C GLY A 282 23.92 -10.51 43.60
N ASP A 283 24.46 -9.49 44.28
CA ASP A 283 25.65 -8.64 44.07
C ASP A 283 26.83 -9.17 43.19
N GLU A 284 27.32 -8.34 42.24
CA GLU A 284 28.71 -7.80 42.11
C GLU A 284 28.88 -6.95 40.83
#